data_AF-A0A538MDF9-F1
#
_entry.id   AF-A0A538MDF9-F1
#
_cell.length_a   1.000
_cell.length_b   1.000
_cell.length_c   1.000
_cell.angle_alpha   90.00
_cell.angle_beta   90.00
_cell.angle_gamma   90.00
#
_symmetry.space_group_name_H-M   'P 1'
#
loop_
_entity.id
_entity.type
_entity.pdbx_description
1 polymer ?
#
loop_
_entity_poly.entity_id
_entity_poly.type
_entity_poly.pdbx_seq_one_letter_code
_entity_poly.pdbx_strand_id
1 'polypeptide(L)'
;MPQPCYLVNAGTDQAGNPYRVKHNPAAYYADIEGGDFSGTTGSTFCRDHVISMGDTTFDNTSVFDSALASGDVPRFNYIVPNQCEDGHDNCKPEGDPIRQFDDFLAREIPNIMNGQAWGSGDVIIVVYDEGQGGGPNQAKNFAGGHTVLAAIGDPVANGFYGNFANHYSLLRTLEDAFGITTHLGGAATANTLGNIWAP
;
A
#
# COMPACT_ATOMS: atom_id res chain seq x y z
N MET A 1 -8.47 -0.60 10.48
CA MET A 1 -9.63 -1.41 10.01
C MET A 1 -10.20 -2.17 11.22
N PRO A 2 -11.54 -2.26 11.43
CA PRO A 2 -12.11 -2.83 12.66
C PRO A 2 -11.82 -4.31 12.93
N GLN A 3 -11.70 -5.10 11.88
CA GLN A 3 -11.39 -6.53 11.92
C GLN A 3 -10.84 -6.94 10.55
N PRO A 4 -10.16 -8.10 10.43
CA PRO A 4 -9.75 -8.61 9.13
C PRO A 4 -10.90 -8.69 8.13
N CYS A 5 -10.64 -8.30 6.89
CA CYS A 5 -11.57 -8.25 5.78
C CYS A 5 -12.87 -7.47 6.09
N TYR A 6 -12.74 -6.26 6.63
CA TYR A 6 -13.90 -5.39 6.85
C TYR A 6 -14.31 -4.68 5.55
N LEU A 7 -15.54 -4.92 5.10
CA LEU A 7 -15.99 -4.56 3.74
C LEU A 7 -16.74 -3.22 3.65
N VAL A 8 -16.85 -2.49 4.76
CA VAL A 8 -17.55 -1.20 4.81
C VAL A 8 -16.70 -0.12 5.47
N ASN A 9 -17.04 1.15 5.26
CA ASN A 9 -16.34 2.26 5.91
C ASN A 9 -16.50 2.20 7.43
N ALA A 10 -15.48 2.62 8.16
CA ALA A 10 -15.49 2.70 9.61
C ALA A 10 -14.57 3.81 10.13
N GLY A 11 -14.67 4.08 11.43
CA GLY A 11 -13.80 5.04 12.11
C GLY A 11 -14.07 6.50 11.71
N THR A 12 -13.33 7.39 12.35
CA THR A 12 -13.45 8.84 12.16
C THR A 12 -12.09 9.50 12.30
N ASP A 13 -11.88 10.61 11.61
CA ASP A 13 -10.65 11.42 11.67
C ASP A 13 -10.32 11.84 13.11
N GLN A 14 -11.33 12.17 13.92
CA GLN A 14 -11.15 12.53 15.34
C GLN A 14 -10.54 11.39 16.17
N ALA A 15 -10.82 10.14 15.80
CA ALA A 15 -10.35 8.97 16.50
C ALA A 15 -9.02 8.42 15.93
N GLY A 16 -8.44 9.06 14.91
CA GLY A 16 -7.20 8.61 14.27
C GLY A 16 -7.31 7.20 13.68
N ASN A 17 -8.52 6.78 13.30
CA ASN A 17 -8.78 5.44 12.78
C ASN A 17 -9.71 5.36 11.56
N PRO A 18 -9.88 6.42 10.73
CA PRO A 18 -10.78 6.35 9.59
C PRO A 18 -10.30 5.28 8.59
N TYR A 19 -11.19 4.34 8.29
CA TYR A 19 -11.01 3.30 7.29
C TYR A 19 -12.02 3.49 6.17
N ARG A 20 -11.56 3.39 4.92
CA ARG A 20 -12.41 3.41 3.73
C ARG A 20 -12.10 2.20 2.88
N VAL A 21 -13.11 1.36 2.68
CA VAL A 21 -12.96 0.13 1.89
C VAL A 21 -12.51 0.39 0.45
N LYS A 22 -12.79 1.59 -0.09
CA LYS A 22 -12.37 1.97 -1.45
C LYS A 22 -10.85 1.95 -1.67
N HIS A 23 -10.04 2.07 -0.62
CA HIS A 23 -8.57 1.95 -0.70
C HIS A 23 -8.07 0.53 -0.42
N ASN A 24 -8.97 -0.45 -0.21
CA ASN A 24 -8.64 -1.85 -0.01
C ASN A 24 -9.01 -2.66 -1.27
N PRO A 25 -8.10 -2.79 -2.26
CA PRO A 25 -8.42 -3.43 -3.53
C PRO A 25 -8.83 -4.90 -3.37
N ALA A 26 -8.29 -5.62 -2.38
CA ALA A 26 -8.57 -7.03 -2.14
C ALA A 26 -10.06 -7.28 -1.83
N ALA A 27 -10.75 -6.31 -1.23
CA ALA A 27 -12.18 -6.38 -0.94
C ALA A 27 -13.08 -6.46 -2.19
N TYR A 28 -12.54 -6.20 -3.39
CA TYR A 28 -13.29 -6.17 -4.65
C TYR A 28 -13.07 -7.40 -5.54
N TYR A 29 -12.25 -8.36 -5.10
CA TYR A 29 -12.01 -9.61 -5.80
C TYR A 29 -12.89 -10.71 -5.22
N ALA A 30 -13.81 -11.27 -6.03
CA ALA A 30 -14.79 -12.24 -5.56
C ALA A 30 -14.15 -13.56 -5.07
N ASP A 31 -13.00 -13.93 -5.61
CA ASP A 31 -12.20 -15.08 -5.17
C ASP A 31 -11.44 -14.83 -3.86
N ILE A 32 -11.27 -13.56 -3.47
CA ILE A 32 -10.73 -13.18 -2.16
C ILE A 32 -11.88 -13.00 -1.16
N GLU A 33 -12.76 -12.03 -1.42
CA GLU A 33 -13.86 -11.65 -0.53
C GLU A 33 -14.89 -12.77 -0.36
N GLY A 34 -15.09 -13.65 -1.34
CA GLY A 34 -16.05 -14.76 -1.26
C GLY A 34 -17.31 -14.56 -2.10
N GLY A 35 -17.48 -13.39 -2.73
CA GLY A 35 -18.56 -13.09 -3.66
C GLY A 35 -19.85 -12.61 -2.99
N ASP A 36 -19.84 -12.36 -1.68
CA ASP A 36 -20.96 -11.81 -0.92
C ASP A 36 -20.66 -10.41 -0.39
N PHE A 37 -20.75 -9.44 -1.30
CA PHE A 37 -20.54 -8.02 -1.00
C PHE A 37 -21.66 -7.37 -0.17
N SER A 38 -22.64 -8.13 0.33
CA SER A 38 -23.75 -7.59 1.14
C SER A 38 -23.42 -7.46 2.62
N GLY A 39 -22.38 -8.18 3.08
CA GLY A 39 -21.95 -8.22 4.47
C GLY A 39 -20.90 -7.17 4.84
N THR A 40 -20.49 -7.21 6.12
CA THR A 40 -19.36 -6.42 6.63
C THR A 40 -18.06 -7.23 6.70
N THR A 41 -18.14 -8.54 6.46
CA THR A 41 -17.06 -9.50 6.68
C THR A 41 -16.99 -10.42 5.46
N GLY A 42 -15.83 -10.52 4.82
CA GLY A 42 -15.64 -11.45 3.72
C GLY A 42 -15.30 -12.88 4.16
N SER A 43 -14.80 -13.67 3.22
CA SER A 43 -14.48 -15.09 3.34
C SER A 43 -13.38 -15.36 4.36
N THR A 44 -13.19 -16.64 4.71
CA THR A 44 -12.05 -17.05 5.55
C THR A 44 -10.72 -16.68 4.90
N PHE A 45 -10.57 -16.93 3.59
CA PHE A 45 -9.37 -16.56 2.86
C PHE A 45 -9.09 -15.05 2.98
N CYS A 46 -10.11 -14.22 2.83
CA CYS A 46 -9.97 -12.78 2.99
C CYS A 46 -9.56 -12.41 4.42
N ARG A 47 -10.17 -13.00 5.45
CA ARG A 47 -9.82 -12.69 6.85
C ARG A 47 -8.41 -13.14 7.23
N ASP A 48 -7.87 -14.14 6.55
CA ASP A 48 -6.51 -14.63 6.80
C ASP A 48 -5.44 -13.80 6.07
N HIS A 49 -5.79 -13.04 5.02
CA HIS A 49 -4.83 -12.32 4.17
C HIS A 49 -5.05 -10.80 4.08
N VAL A 50 -6.25 -10.30 4.40
CA VAL A 50 -6.61 -8.88 4.41
C VAL A 50 -6.81 -8.49 5.88
N ILE A 51 -5.71 -8.24 6.55
CA ILE A 51 -5.67 -8.06 8.01
C ILE A 51 -5.52 -6.59 8.40
N SER A 52 -5.84 -6.28 9.66
CA SER A 52 -5.60 -4.95 10.23
C SER A 52 -4.15 -4.82 10.67
N MET A 53 -3.56 -3.63 10.49
CA MET A 53 -2.23 -3.30 11.02
C MET A 53 -2.20 -3.26 12.56
N GLY A 54 -3.34 -2.96 13.19
CA GLY A 54 -3.56 -3.00 14.62
C GLY A 54 -5.06 -3.08 14.94
N ASP A 55 -5.50 -2.42 16.01
CA ASP A 55 -6.92 -2.32 16.36
C ASP A 55 -7.55 -0.97 15.95
N THR A 56 -8.68 -0.58 16.57
CA THR A 56 -9.37 0.69 16.30
C THR A 56 -8.95 1.82 17.24
N THR A 57 -7.95 1.62 18.08
CA THR A 57 -7.35 2.71 18.86
C THR A 57 -6.46 3.59 17.97
N PHE A 58 -6.21 4.81 18.44
CA PHE A 58 -5.50 5.85 17.68
C PHE A 58 -4.12 5.38 17.22
N ASP A 59 -3.87 5.40 15.90
CA ASP A 59 -2.61 5.01 15.24
C ASP A 59 -2.00 3.69 15.76
N ASN A 60 -2.86 2.69 16.03
CA ASN A 60 -2.42 1.41 16.55
C ASN A 60 -1.89 0.49 15.44
N THR A 61 -0.66 0.02 15.61
CA THR A 61 0.07 -0.85 14.69
C THR A 61 0.47 -2.19 15.32
N SER A 62 -0.11 -2.53 16.46
CA SER A 62 0.39 -3.63 17.32
C SER A 62 0.40 -5.01 16.67
N VAL A 63 -0.53 -5.29 15.75
CA VAL A 63 -0.58 -6.57 15.02
C VAL A 63 0.59 -6.65 14.05
N PHE A 64 0.86 -5.58 13.32
CA PHE A 64 1.97 -5.48 12.39
C PHE A 64 3.32 -5.52 13.10
N ASP A 65 3.46 -4.78 14.21
CA ASP A 65 4.67 -4.78 15.04
C ASP A 65 5.00 -6.18 15.56
N SER A 66 3.97 -6.93 15.99
CA SER A 66 4.16 -8.32 16.45
C SER A 66 4.61 -9.24 15.32
N ALA A 67 4.11 -9.06 14.10
CA ALA A 67 4.51 -9.85 12.93
C ALA A 67 5.95 -9.55 12.50
N LEU A 68 6.34 -8.27 12.48
CA LEU A 68 7.71 -7.84 12.21
C LEU A 68 8.69 -8.39 13.26
N ALA A 69 8.30 -8.36 14.54
CA ALA A 69 9.12 -8.85 15.65
C ALA A 69 9.31 -10.37 15.65
N SER A 70 8.31 -11.15 15.20
CA SER A 70 8.41 -12.61 15.10
C SER A 70 9.03 -13.09 13.79
N GLY A 71 9.09 -12.23 12.77
CA GLY A 71 9.44 -12.59 11.40
C GLY A 71 8.33 -13.33 10.66
N ASP A 72 7.13 -13.40 11.22
CA ASP A 72 5.95 -14.01 10.58
C ASP A 72 5.28 -13.01 9.64
N VAL A 73 5.99 -12.67 8.56
CA VAL A 73 5.50 -11.77 7.51
C VAL A 73 5.46 -12.47 6.15
N PRO A 74 4.40 -12.24 5.35
CA PRO A 74 4.34 -12.71 3.97
C PRO A 74 5.48 -12.17 3.10
N ARG A 75 5.76 -12.86 1.98
CA ARG A 75 6.72 -12.41 0.94
C ARG A 75 6.27 -11.15 0.18
N PHE A 76 4.98 -10.84 0.22
CA PHE A 76 4.40 -9.65 -0.40
C PHE A 76 3.42 -9.04 0.59
N ASN A 77 3.62 -7.76 0.92
CA ASN A 77 2.76 -7.01 1.83
C ASN A 77 2.27 -5.76 1.12
N TYR A 78 0.95 -5.53 1.18
CA TYR A 78 0.32 -4.31 0.67
C TYR A 78 -0.21 -3.51 1.86
N ILE A 79 0.52 -2.48 2.26
CA ILE A 79 0.22 -1.67 3.43
C ILE A 79 -0.53 -0.43 2.96
N VAL A 80 -1.74 -0.23 3.49
CA VAL A 80 -2.56 0.97 3.25
C VAL A 80 -2.73 1.65 4.61
N PRO A 81 -2.18 2.86 4.80
CA PRO A 81 -2.40 3.63 6.02
C PRO A 81 -3.89 3.90 6.24
N ASN A 82 -4.24 4.26 7.47
CA ASN A 82 -5.57 4.83 7.72
C ASN A 82 -5.67 6.22 7.05
N GLN A 83 -6.87 6.80 6.87
CA GLN A 83 -6.96 8.06 6.11
C GLN A 83 -6.22 9.24 6.75
N CYS A 84 -5.97 9.21 8.06
CA CYS A 84 -5.14 10.23 8.70
C CYS A 84 -3.66 10.07 8.37
N GLU A 85 -3.22 8.94 7.83
CA GLU A 85 -1.82 8.64 7.59
C GLU A 85 -1.54 8.34 6.11
N ASP A 86 -2.50 8.57 5.20
CA ASP A 86 -2.40 8.24 3.76
C ASP A 86 -1.94 9.41 2.88
N GLY A 87 -1.74 10.60 3.48
CA GLY A 87 -1.35 11.81 2.76
C GLY A 87 -2.50 12.58 2.10
N HIS A 88 -3.75 12.19 2.34
CA HIS A 88 -4.94 12.82 1.77
C HIS A 88 -5.75 13.60 2.83
N ASP A 89 -6.13 12.99 3.96
CA ASP A 89 -7.04 13.62 4.92
C ASP A 89 -6.30 14.41 6.02
N ASN A 90 -6.79 15.64 6.27
CA ASN A 90 -6.24 16.55 7.28
C ASN A 90 -6.85 16.23 8.66
N CYS A 91 -6.24 15.30 9.37
CA CYS A 91 -6.66 14.91 10.71
C CYS A 91 -5.99 15.79 11.78
N LYS A 92 -6.64 15.91 12.93
CA LYS A 92 -6.08 16.57 14.13
C LYS A 92 -5.45 15.54 15.07
N PRO A 93 -4.42 15.91 15.85
CA PRO A 93 -3.94 17.27 16.09
C PRO A 93 -2.98 17.84 15.03
N GLU A 94 -2.29 16.99 14.26
CA GLU A 94 -1.20 17.42 13.36
C GLU A 94 -1.66 18.50 12.38
N GLY A 95 -2.74 18.22 11.64
CA GLY A 95 -3.39 19.22 10.82
C GLY A 95 -2.73 19.50 9.47
N ASP A 96 -1.85 18.62 9.00
CA ASP A 96 -1.14 18.69 7.71
C ASP A 96 -1.00 17.26 7.14
N PRO A 97 -1.71 16.94 6.04
CA PRO A 97 -1.74 15.57 5.51
C PRO A 97 -0.38 15.07 5.05
N ILE A 98 0.49 15.94 4.53
CA ILE A 98 1.82 15.53 4.07
C ILE A 98 2.72 15.24 5.27
N ARG A 99 2.66 16.08 6.30
CA ARG A 99 3.41 15.83 7.54
C ARG A 99 2.93 14.57 8.26
N GLN A 100 1.61 14.33 8.28
CA GLN A 100 1.03 13.10 8.82
C GLN A 100 1.57 11.85 8.10
N PHE A 101 1.63 11.87 6.77
CA PHE A 101 2.21 10.76 6.01
C PHE A 101 3.72 10.61 6.21
N ASP A 102 4.45 11.72 6.25
CA ASP A 102 5.89 11.72 6.55
C ASP A 102 6.18 11.11 7.93
N ASP A 103 5.35 11.40 8.94
CA ASP A 103 5.45 10.78 10.27
C ASP A 103 5.14 9.29 10.27
N PHE A 104 4.13 8.86 9.50
CA PHE A 104 3.87 7.44 9.27
C PHE A 104 5.09 6.75 8.64
N LEU A 105 5.65 7.30 7.56
CA LEU A 105 6.82 6.70 6.90
C LEU A 105 8.06 6.70 7.80
N ALA A 106 8.30 7.77 8.56
CA ALA A 106 9.41 7.88 9.49
C ALA A 106 9.33 6.86 10.65
N ARG A 107 8.12 6.44 11.01
CA ARG A 107 7.88 5.38 11.99
C ARG A 107 7.98 3.99 11.35
N GLU A 108 7.28 3.76 10.25
CA GLU A 108 7.10 2.41 9.72
C GLU A 108 8.26 1.90 8.86
N ILE A 109 8.92 2.75 8.05
CA ILE A 109 10.03 2.29 7.21
C ILE A 109 11.17 1.72 8.08
N PRO A 110 11.68 2.43 9.11
CA PRO A 110 12.69 1.87 10.00
C PRO A 110 12.20 0.66 10.79
N ASN A 111 10.92 0.61 11.17
CA ASN A 111 10.33 -0.53 11.87
C ASN A 111 10.39 -1.80 11.00
N ILE A 112 9.98 -1.69 9.73
CA ILE A 112 10.05 -2.77 8.74
C ILE A 112 11.49 -3.23 8.53
N MET A 113 12.41 -2.28 8.30
CA MET A 113 13.82 -2.60 8.01
C MET A 113 14.57 -3.20 9.21
N ASN A 114 14.07 -2.97 10.44
CA ASN A 114 14.61 -3.59 11.66
C ASN A 114 13.89 -4.91 12.02
N GLY A 115 12.83 -5.28 11.29
CA GLY A 115 12.07 -6.51 11.51
C GLY A 115 12.89 -7.77 11.23
N GLN A 116 12.55 -8.89 11.87
CA GLN A 116 13.36 -10.12 11.83
C GLN A 116 13.43 -10.73 10.42
N ALA A 117 12.41 -10.51 9.59
CA ALA A 117 12.36 -11.04 8.23
C ALA A 117 13.11 -10.18 7.20
N TRP A 118 13.47 -8.93 7.52
CA TRP A 118 14.16 -8.04 6.59
C TRP A 118 15.56 -8.55 6.27
N GLY A 119 15.91 -8.57 4.98
CA GLY A 119 17.19 -9.00 4.47
C GLY A 119 17.54 -8.39 3.12
N SER A 120 18.66 -8.83 2.54
CA SER A 120 19.25 -8.25 1.33
C SER A 120 18.44 -8.44 0.04
N GLY A 121 17.35 -9.21 0.10
CA GLY A 121 16.43 -9.42 -1.03
C GLY A 121 15.18 -8.56 -0.95
N ASP A 122 14.98 -7.81 0.14
CA ASP A 122 13.74 -7.12 0.41
C ASP A 122 13.77 -5.68 -0.10
N VAL A 123 12.59 -5.19 -0.48
CA VAL A 123 12.39 -3.87 -1.06
C VAL A 123 11.11 -3.28 -0.49
N ILE A 124 11.17 -2.03 -0.07
CA ILE A 124 9.98 -1.21 0.23
C ILE A 124 9.77 -0.26 -0.95
N ILE A 125 8.54 -0.22 -1.47
CA ILE A 125 8.11 0.73 -2.48
C ILE A 125 6.99 1.58 -1.87
N VAL A 126 7.19 2.89 -1.84
CA VAL A 126 6.18 3.87 -1.42
C VAL A 126 5.66 4.56 -2.68
N VAL A 127 4.35 4.51 -2.90
CA VAL A 127 3.69 5.10 -4.07
C VAL A 127 2.29 5.59 -3.71
N TYR A 128 1.90 6.74 -4.27
CA TYR A 128 0.51 7.24 -4.18
C TYR A 128 -0.38 6.56 -5.22
N ASP A 129 -1.64 6.28 -4.87
CA ASP A 129 -2.66 5.76 -5.79
C ASP A 129 -3.13 6.79 -6.82
N GLU A 130 -3.12 8.06 -6.44
CA GLU A 130 -3.52 9.19 -7.29
C GLU A 130 -2.72 10.46 -7.03
N GLY A 131 -2.64 11.33 -8.04
CA GLY A 131 -2.06 12.67 -7.90
C GLY A 131 -3.17 13.71 -7.85
N GLN A 132 -2.90 14.89 -7.28
CA GLN A 132 -3.83 16.03 -7.32
C GLN A 132 -3.67 16.91 -8.57
N GLY A 133 -2.76 16.54 -9.48
CA GLY A 133 -2.47 17.27 -10.72
C GLY A 133 -1.25 16.70 -11.45
N GLY A 134 -0.86 17.34 -12.55
CA GLY A 134 0.24 16.88 -13.40
C GLY A 134 -0.04 15.55 -14.13
N GLY A 135 0.89 15.12 -14.98
CA GLY A 135 0.76 13.88 -15.74
C GLY A 135 -0.38 13.89 -16.79
N PRO A 136 -0.57 12.77 -17.52
CA PRO A 136 -1.71 12.60 -18.41
C PRO A 136 -3.04 12.76 -17.65
N ASN A 137 -4.03 13.39 -18.27
CA ASN A 137 -5.36 13.68 -17.72
C ASN A 137 -5.41 14.59 -16.48
N GLN A 138 -4.28 15.01 -15.88
CA GLN A 138 -4.21 16.00 -14.79
C GLN A 138 -5.20 15.73 -13.63
N ALA A 139 -5.29 14.47 -13.19
CA ALA A 139 -6.24 14.04 -12.15
C ALA A 139 -7.73 14.27 -12.44
N LYS A 140 -8.10 14.64 -13.68
CA LYS A 140 -9.50 14.79 -14.07
C LYS A 140 -10.22 13.45 -13.97
N ASN A 141 -11.41 13.47 -13.37
CA ASN A 141 -12.26 12.29 -13.16
C ASN A 141 -11.55 11.13 -12.44
N PHE A 142 -10.63 11.43 -11.50
CA PHE A 142 -9.84 10.43 -10.79
C PHE A 142 -8.98 9.55 -11.71
N ALA A 143 -8.67 10.02 -12.92
CA ALA A 143 -7.95 9.26 -13.94
C ALA A 143 -6.42 9.34 -13.83
N GLY A 144 -5.90 9.38 -12.60
CA GLY A 144 -4.46 9.41 -12.30
C GLY A 144 -3.93 10.80 -11.93
N GLY A 145 -2.72 11.11 -12.37
CA GLY A 145 -1.97 12.31 -11.99
C GLY A 145 -0.48 12.06 -12.12
N HIS A 146 0.34 13.00 -11.66
CA HIS A 146 1.77 12.74 -11.43
C HIS A 146 1.97 12.34 -9.97
N THR A 147 2.19 11.05 -9.73
CA THR A 147 2.42 10.49 -8.39
C THR A 147 3.91 10.33 -8.10
N VAL A 148 4.27 10.42 -6.83
CA VAL A 148 5.62 10.09 -6.36
C VAL A 148 5.72 8.58 -6.20
N LEU A 149 6.86 8.01 -6.61
CA LEU A 149 7.29 6.67 -6.28
C LEU A 149 8.71 6.74 -5.72
N ALA A 150 8.91 6.14 -4.56
CA ALA A 150 10.22 5.94 -3.96
C ALA A 150 10.41 4.45 -3.64
N ALA A 151 11.63 3.95 -3.78
CA ALA A 151 11.97 2.58 -3.45
C ALA A 151 13.27 2.54 -2.63
N ILE A 152 13.34 1.62 -1.68
CA ILE A 152 14.51 1.39 -0.82
C ILE A 152 14.72 -0.10 -0.59
N GLY A 153 15.97 -0.53 -0.61
CA GLY A 153 16.40 -1.91 -0.42
C GLY A 153 17.70 -2.18 -1.18
N ASP A 154 18.46 -3.19 -0.77
CA ASP A 154 19.72 -3.58 -1.44
C ASP A 154 19.54 -3.87 -2.95
N PRO A 155 18.42 -4.47 -3.41
CA PRO A 155 18.20 -4.69 -4.84
C PRO A 155 17.89 -3.43 -5.64
N VAL A 156 17.65 -2.27 -5.01
CA VAL A 156 17.23 -1.05 -5.70
C VAL A 156 18.46 -0.27 -6.19
N ALA A 157 18.50 0.04 -7.48
CA ALA A 157 19.51 0.91 -8.05
C ALA A 157 19.28 2.37 -7.60
N ASN A 158 20.29 2.97 -6.98
CA ASN A 158 20.24 4.37 -6.56
C ASN A 158 20.15 5.31 -7.78
N GLY A 159 19.14 6.17 -7.81
CA GLY A 159 19.01 7.17 -8.87
C GLY A 159 17.64 7.85 -8.92
N PHE A 160 17.52 8.78 -9.87
CA PHE A 160 16.25 9.40 -10.25
C PHE A 160 15.82 8.89 -11.62
N TYR A 161 14.56 8.48 -11.72
CA TYR A 161 13.98 7.89 -12.93
C TYR A 161 13.01 8.89 -13.55
N GLY A 162 13.34 9.42 -14.74
CA GLY A 162 12.56 10.46 -15.41
C GLY A 162 11.67 9.97 -16.56
N ASN A 163 11.73 8.68 -16.90
CA ASN A 163 10.90 8.10 -17.96
C ASN A 163 9.44 8.01 -17.51
N PHE A 164 8.52 8.11 -18.46
CA PHE A 164 7.10 7.90 -18.17
C PHE A 164 6.85 6.47 -17.68
N ALA A 165 6.19 6.36 -16.53
CA ALA A 165 5.70 5.13 -15.94
C ALA A 165 4.31 5.37 -15.35
N ASN A 166 3.55 4.30 -15.18
CA ASN A 166 2.25 4.32 -14.51
C ASN A 166 2.12 3.10 -13.56
N HIS A 167 0.97 2.94 -12.91
CA HIS A 167 0.75 1.81 -12.01
C HIS A 167 0.86 0.43 -12.71
N TYR A 168 0.59 0.34 -14.01
CA TYR A 168 0.82 -0.89 -14.77
C TYR A 168 2.31 -1.17 -14.98
N SER A 169 3.15 -0.13 -15.11
CA SER A 169 4.60 -0.28 -15.11
C SER A 169 5.14 -0.82 -13.78
N LEU A 170 4.59 -0.35 -12.66
CA LEU A 170 4.92 -0.90 -11.34
C LEU A 170 4.49 -2.37 -11.23
N LEU A 171 3.24 -2.70 -11.59
CA LEU A 171 2.75 -4.08 -11.57
C LEU A 171 3.61 -5.00 -12.45
N ARG A 172 3.93 -4.57 -13.68
CA ARG A 172 4.81 -5.32 -14.58
C ARG A 172 6.19 -5.58 -13.96
N THR A 173 6.77 -4.57 -13.31
CA THR A 173 8.08 -4.70 -12.65
C THR A 173 8.03 -5.69 -11.49
N LEU A 174 6.95 -5.69 -10.70
CA LEU A 174 6.76 -6.63 -9.61
C LEU A 174 6.53 -8.06 -10.13
N GLU A 175 5.68 -8.24 -11.14
CA GLU A 175 5.45 -9.54 -11.77
C GLU A 175 6.76 -10.16 -12.27
N ASP A 176 7.59 -9.39 -12.98
CA ASP A 176 8.90 -9.83 -13.44
C ASP A 176 9.80 -10.23 -12.26
N ALA A 177 9.84 -9.43 -11.18
CA ALA A 177 10.65 -9.70 -9.99
C ALA A 177 10.20 -10.97 -9.23
N PHE A 178 8.90 -11.28 -9.23
CA PHE A 178 8.35 -12.52 -8.66
C PHE A 178 8.40 -13.71 -9.62
N GLY A 179 8.94 -13.55 -10.83
CA GLY A 179 9.03 -14.61 -11.84
C GLY A 179 7.69 -14.96 -12.49
N ILE A 180 6.70 -14.07 -12.42
CA ILE A 180 5.39 -14.21 -13.06
C ILE A 180 5.54 -13.85 -14.54
N THR A 181 5.35 -14.83 -15.42
CA THR A 181 5.52 -14.66 -16.88
C THR A 181 4.23 -14.36 -17.63
N THR A 182 3.08 -14.46 -16.96
CA THR A 182 1.77 -14.07 -17.51
C THR A 182 1.33 -12.78 -16.82
N HIS A 183 1.42 -11.67 -17.53
CA HIS A 183 1.15 -10.35 -16.97
C HIS A 183 -0.33 -9.99 -16.99
N LEU A 184 -0.83 -9.41 -15.90
CA LEU A 184 -2.25 -9.11 -15.71
C LEU A 184 -2.64 -7.77 -16.37
N GLY A 185 -3.77 -7.77 -17.10
CA GLY A 185 -4.40 -6.55 -17.59
C GLY A 185 -3.45 -5.58 -18.30
N GLY A 186 -3.37 -4.34 -17.82
CA GLY A 186 -2.51 -3.30 -18.39
C GLY A 186 -1.00 -3.59 -18.25
N ALA A 187 -0.56 -4.45 -17.33
CA ALA A 187 0.85 -4.81 -17.18
C ALA A 187 1.37 -5.62 -18.38
N ALA A 188 0.48 -6.29 -19.12
CA ALA A 188 0.83 -7.05 -20.31
C ALA A 188 1.40 -6.20 -21.45
N THR A 189 1.09 -4.91 -21.49
CA THR A 189 1.55 -3.98 -22.53
C THR A 189 2.37 -2.81 -21.98
N ALA A 190 2.50 -2.69 -20.65
CA ALA A 190 3.31 -1.68 -20.01
C ALA A 190 4.82 -2.02 -20.08
N ASN A 191 5.65 -0.99 -20.15
CA ASN A 191 7.08 -1.13 -19.87
C ASN A 191 7.31 -1.23 -18.35
N THR A 192 8.38 -1.88 -17.92
CA THR A 192 8.82 -1.86 -16.50
C THR A 192 9.26 -0.46 -16.08
N LEU A 193 9.60 -0.30 -14.78
CA LEU A 193 10.25 0.89 -14.22
C LEU A 193 11.71 1.07 -14.70
N GLY A 194 12.10 0.46 -15.82
CA GLY A 194 13.43 0.55 -16.40
C GLY A 194 14.46 -0.22 -15.58
N ASN A 195 15.59 0.42 -15.31
CA ASN A 195 16.74 -0.15 -14.60
C ASN A 195 16.65 0.03 -13.07
N ILE A 196 15.44 -0.12 -12.51
CA ILE A 196 15.21 0.05 -11.06
C ILE A 196 15.98 -0.98 -10.21
N TRP A 197 16.31 -2.14 -10.77
CA TRP A 197 17.07 -3.18 -10.09
C TRP A 197 18.57 -2.99 -10.28
N ALA A 198 19.33 -3.11 -9.18
CA ALA A 198 20.77 -3.13 -9.20
C ALA A 198 21.28 -4.34 -10.02
N PRO A 199 22.42 -4.20 -10.73
CA PRO A 199 23.01 -5.28 -11.53
C PRO A 199 23.41 -6.51 -10.71
#